data_AF-A0AA88PDU7-F1
#
_entry.id   AF-A0AA88PDU7-F1
#
_cell.length_a   1.000
_cell.length_b   1.000
_cell.length_c   1.000
_cell.angle_alpha   90.00
_cell.angle_beta   90.00
_cell.angle_gamma   90.00
#
_symmetry.space_group_name_H-M   'P 1'
#
loop_
_entity.id
_entity.type
_entity.pdbx_description
1 polymer ?
#
loop_
_entity_poly.entity_id
_entity_poly.type
_entity_poly.pdbx_seq_one_letter_code
_entity_poly.pdbx_strand_id
1 'polypeptide(L)'
;MDLLLLVLLLVAPVGSWLSLEDWGSGSIEGSVGEFGECVCNVFLPDTSFPADRMELIQTTSSQLSVEITLQINKVNSLKIELEVLLSSLSNLTARVEILESGPDKYIKLDFELLRIELREFEALVTQLKASLNSSSPAFESLYTEIRNMSLIVDQLESYDRSNLEVIRIEFVKLQRKLEKCQDDKDDFSNAEIGSCKHGGILRIGKPVISQLNAHLSGGYIYGGWGKDTKPLPGSENMYWYSASSDTLVSRITQYSDYYKLIMRQAFKTHELYAANRYDWRGLGNNYVVRENSLYYQYRSPFSMGKLNMTSATVAYKVISKASTQFSYHYSANQNLDFAADESGLWVTYATEESNGILILGKINEQSFEVEQLWQTSVFKQSVTNAFMICGVLYATRSVDTQTEEIFYTYDTNKNEESYVSIPFEKFQDFYVYLDYNPSDQRLYMFNNGYYVYYNVKFKVE
;
A
#
# COMPACT_ATOMS: atom_id res chain seq x y z
N MET A 1 14.50 -32.18 0.32
CA MET A 1 14.23 -33.33 1.20
C MET A 1 15.40 -34.30 1.08
N ASP A 2 16.65 -33.79 1.08
CA ASP A 2 17.82 -34.56 0.63
C ASP A 2 19.05 -34.43 1.56
N LEU A 3 18.94 -33.64 2.64
CA LEU A 3 20.04 -33.51 3.62
C LEU A 3 19.91 -34.47 4.81
N LEU A 4 18.67 -34.92 5.13
CA LEU A 4 18.42 -35.83 6.26
C LEU A 4 18.88 -37.27 5.97
N LEU A 5 18.88 -37.70 4.70
CA LEU A 5 19.34 -39.03 4.29
C LEU A 5 20.86 -39.19 4.35
N LEU A 6 21.64 -38.10 4.23
CA LEU A 6 23.11 -38.18 4.29
C LEU A 6 23.65 -38.34 5.72
N VAL A 7 22.94 -37.83 6.74
CA VAL A 7 23.43 -37.87 8.13
C VAL A 7 23.17 -39.23 8.79
N LEU A 8 22.11 -39.95 8.39
CA LEU A 8 21.79 -41.29 8.90
C LEU A 8 22.77 -42.38 8.45
N LEU A 9 23.62 -42.12 7.44
CA LEU A 9 24.66 -43.04 6.98
C LEU A 9 25.98 -42.95 7.77
N LEU A 10 26.17 -41.94 8.61
CA LEU A 10 27.45 -41.67 9.28
C LEU A 10 27.52 -42.12 10.76
N VAL A 11 26.45 -42.70 11.32
CA VAL A 11 26.40 -43.13 12.73
C VAL A 11 25.92 -44.58 12.89
N ALA A 12 26.13 -45.44 11.90
CA ALA A 12 25.98 -46.88 12.09
C ALA A 12 27.27 -47.45 12.69
N PRO A 13 27.21 -48.17 13.82
CA PRO A 13 28.37 -48.89 14.32
C PRO A 13 28.77 -49.96 13.30
N VAL A 14 30.05 -49.93 12.90
CA VAL A 14 30.69 -50.92 12.02
C VAL A 14 30.74 -52.25 12.77
N GLY A 15 29.68 -53.04 12.70
CA GLY A 15 29.65 -54.35 13.34
C GLY A 15 28.25 -54.86 13.62
N SER A 16 27.47 -55.16 12.57
CA SER A 16 26.35 -56.13 12.61
C SER A 16 25.61 -56.19 11.26
N TRP A 17 26.36 -56.42 10.19
CA TRP A 17 25.79 -57.04 8.98
C TRP A 17 26.24 -58.50 9.04
N LEU A 18 25.49 -59.33 9.75
CA LEU A 18 25.64 -60.79 9.62
C LEU A 18 25.06 -61.14 8.25
N SER A 19 25.90 -61.72 7.37
CA SER A 19 25.48 -62.15 6.05
C SER A 19 24.32 -63.14 6.17
N LEU A 20 23.25 -62.89 5.41
CA LEU A 20 22.07 -63.75 5.30
C LEU A 20 22.37 -64.93 4.36
N GLU A 21 23.52 -65.60 4.51
CA GLU A 21 24.04 -66.61 3.57
C GLU A 21 24.08 -68.03 4.12
N ASP A 22 23.52 -68.28 5.31
CA ASP A 22 23.56 -69.61 5.93
C ASP A 22 22.16 -70.18 6.24
N TRP A 23 21.18 -69.90 5.35
CA TRP A 23 19.91 -70.62 5.35
C TRP A 23 20.08 -71.90 4.54
N GLY A 24 20.65 -72.90 5.22
CA GLY A 24 20.74 -74.32 4.88
C GLY A 24 20.32 -74.72 3.47
N SER A 25 21.25 -74.67 2.51
CA SER A 25 21.11 -75.44 1.27
C SER A 25 21.50 -76.89 1.54
N GLY A 26 20.52 -77.81 1.59
CA GLY A 26 20.81 -79.23 1.59
C GLY A 26 21.55 -79.60 0.30
N SER A 27 22.66 -80.33 0.42
CA SER A 27 23.43 -80.81 -0.73
C SER A 27 23.08 -82.26 -1.02
N ILE A 28 23.00 -82.56 -2.32
CA ILE A 28 22.80 -83.93 -2.82
C ILE A 28 24.02 -84.27 -3.66
N GLU A 29 24.80 -85.24 -3.20
CA GLU A 29 25.90 -85.80 -3.98
C GLU A 29 25.51 -87.18 -4.51
N GLY A 30 25.50 -87.31 -5.83
CA GLY A 30 25.31 -88.57 -6.52
C GLY A 30 26.64 -89.16 -6.93
N SER A 31 26.88 -90.42 -6.57
CA SER A 31 28.01 -91.21 -7.05
C SER A 31 27.52 -92.53 -7.65
N VAL A 32 28.32 -93.13 -8.54
CA VAL A 32 28.01 -94.44 -9.10
C VAL A 32 28.79 -95.49 -8.31
N GLY A 33 28.07 -96.40 -7.64
CA GLY A 33 28.66 -97.53 -6.94
C GLY A 33 29.37 -98.48 -7.91
N GLU A 34 30.30 -99.29 -7.42
CA GLU A 34 31.21 -100.10 -8.25
C GLU A 34 30.52 -101.09 -9.21
N PHE A 35 29.23 -101.37 -9.05
CA PHE A 35 28.43 -102.22 -9.93
C PHE A 35 27.49 -101.46 -10.89
N GLY A 36 27.69 -100.15 -11.05
CA GLY A 36 26.95 -99.32 -12.00
C GLY A 36 25.61 -98.77 -11.49
N GLU A 37 25.36 -98.82 -10.18
CA GLU A 37 24.17 -98.27 -9.54
C GLU A 37 24.41 -96.84 -9.03
N CYS A 38 23.55 -95.89 -9.37
CA CYS A 38 23.65 -94.52 -8.84
C CYS A 38 23.16 -94.45 -7.39
N VAL A 39 24.03 -94.06 -6.46
CA VAL A 39 23.72 -93.81 -5.04
C VAL A 39 23.72 -92.30 -4.81
N CYS A 40 22.66 -91.78 -4.18
CA CYS A 40 22.53 -90.37 -3.82
C CYS A 40 22.49 -90.23 -2.31
N ASN A 41 23.46 -89.52 -1.74
CA ASN A 41 23.45 -89.13 -0.34
C ASN A 41 22.89 -87.71 -0.21
N VAL A 42 21.83 -87.56 0.59
CA VAL A 42 21.17 -86.27 0.84
C VAL A 42 21.49 -85.84 2.26
N PHE A 43 22.12 -84.67 2.41
CA PHE A 43 22.32 -84.04 3.71
C PHE A 43 21.27 -82.96 3.92
N LEU A 44 20.40 -83.12 4.93
CA LEU A 44 19.39 -82.13 5.30
C LEU A 44 19.90 -81.29 6.49
N PRO A 45 20.00 -79.97 6.38
CA PRO A 45 20.40 -79.11 7.49
C PRO A 45 19.32 -79.08 8.59
N ASP A 46 19.77 -78.93 9.83
CA ASP A 46 18.94 -78.97 11.05
C ASP A 46 17.84 -77.89 11.02
N THR A 47 16.57 -78.30 11.11
CA THR A 47 15.39 -77.42 10.98
C THR A 47 14.91 -76.84 12.32
N SER A 48 15.72 -76.92 13.37
CA SER A 48 15.38 -76.42 14.70
C SER A 48 15.46 -74.88 14.72
N PHE A 49 14.33 -74.24 15.08
CA PHE A 49 14.20 -72.77 15.10
C PHE A 49 15.17 -72.16 16.13
N PRO A 50 16.05 -71.21 15.75
CA PRO A 50 17.06 -70.65 16.65
C PRO A 50 16.43 -69.59 17.58
N ALA A 51 15.75 -70.06 18.62
CA ALA A 51 15.03 -69.23 19.58
C ALA A 51 15.94 -68.24 20.33
N ASP A 52 17.18 -68.65 20.60
CA ASP A 52 18.24 -67.85 21.23
C ASP A 52 18.62 -66.62 20.38
N ARG A 53 18.75 -66.80 19.06
CA ARG A 53 19.03 -65.69 18.13
C ARG A 53 17.83 -64.77 17.98
N MET A 54 16.61 -65.33 18.00
CA MET A 54 15.38 -64.54 17.96
C MET A 54 15.24 -63.66 19.21
N GLU A 55 15.56 -64.21 20.39
CA GLU A 55 15.55 -63.48 21.66
C GLU A 55 16.62 -62.38 21.70
N LEU A 56 17.83 -62.65 21.19
CA LEU A 56 18.89 -61.65 21.05
C LEU A 56 18.47 -60.51 20.10
N ILE A 57 17.87 -60.84 18.95
CA ILE A 57 17.36 -59.84 18.00
C ILE A 57 16.24 -59.01 18.65
N GLN A 58 15.32 -59.65 19.38
CA GLN A 58 14.21 -58.97 20.03
C GLN A 58 14.69 -58.03 21.15
N THR A 59 15.69 -58.47 21.93
CA THR A 59 16.29 -57.65 23.00
C THR A 59 17.07 -56.47 22.41
N THR A 60 17.86 -56.72 21.36
CA THR A 60 18.65 -55.67 20.67
C THR A 60 17.72 -54.67 19.98
N SER A 61 16.64 -55.15 19.35
CA SER A 61 15.63 -54.29 18.73
C SER A 61 14.90 -53.42 19.76
N SER A 62 14.61 -53.96 20.95
CA SER A 62 13.98 -53.20 22.04
C SER A 62 14.92 -52.09 22.55
N GLN A 63 16.19 -52.42 22.80
CA GLN A 63 17.20 -51.44 23.21
C GLN A 63 17.40 -50.34 22.16
N LEU A 64 17.49 -50.72 20.88
CA LEU A 64 17.64 -49.78 19.78
C LEU A 64 16.41 -48.86 19.66
N SER A 65 15.20 -49.40 19.86
CA SER A 65 13.97 -48.60 19.87
C SER A 65 13.98 -47.55 20.99
N VAL A 66 14.49 -47.89 22.17
CA VAL A 66 14.61 -46.94 23.29
C VAL A 66 15.64 -45.84 22.97
N GLU A 67 16.80 -46.22 22.44
CA GLU A 67 17.84 -45.25 22.06
C GLU A 67 17.36 -44.31 20.95
N ILE A 68 16.70 -44.83 19.91
CA ILE A 68 16.10 -44.01 18.85
C ILE A 68 15.07 -43.03 19.42
N THR A 69 14.24 -43.47 20.37
CA THR A 69 13.25 -42.61 21.02
C THR A 69 13.93 -41.48 21.81
N LEU A 70 15.03 -41.76 22.51
CA LEU A 70 15.83 -40.77 23.20
C LEU A 70 16.45 -39.74 22.25
N GLN A 71 16.98 -40.18 21.10
CA GLN A 71 17.54 -39.29 20.09
C GLN A 71 16.46 -38.43 19.42
N ILE A 72 15.28 -38.98 19.14
CA ILE A 72 14.12 -38.22 18.64
C ILE A 72 13.75 -37.11 19.62
N ASN A 73 13.73 -37.41 20.92
CA ASN A 73 13.42 -36.40 21.95
C ASN A 73 14.49 -35.29 22.01
N LYS A 74 15.78 -35.62 21.87
CA LYS A 74 16.86 -34.62 21.78
C LYS A 74 16.72 -33.74 20.54
N VAL A 75 16.41 -34.32 19.38
CA VAL A 75 16.20 -33.58 18.13
C VAL A 75 14.98 -32.67 18.23
N ASN A 76 13.89 -33.12 18.86
CA ASN A 76 12.72 -32.28 19.11
C ASN A 76 13.04 -31.12 20.06
N SER A 77 13.86 -31.34 21.09
CA SER A 77 14.32 -30.27 21.99
C SER A 77 15.14 -29.22 21.25
N LEU A 78 16.11 -29.64 20.43
CA LEU A 78 16.93 -28.74 19.61
C LEU A 78 16.10 -27.98 18.57
N LYS A 79 15.08 -28.62 18.01
CA LYS A 79 14.14 -27.97 17.09
C LYS A 79 13.39 -26.83 17.78
N ILE A 80 12.91 -27.06 19.00
CA ILE A 80 12.21 -26.04 19.79
C ILE A 80 13.16 -24.87 20.12
N GLU A 81 14.39 -25.16 20.56
CA GLU A 81 15.40 -24.12 20.80
C GLU A 81 15.72 -23.31 19.54
N LEU A 82 15.82 -23.97 18.39
CA LEU A 82 16.06 -23.32 17.10
C LEU A 82 14.88 -22.45 16.66
N GLU A 83 13.65 -22.89 16.89
CA GLU A 83 12.44 -22.09 16.62
C GLU A 83 12.40 -20.83 17.50
N VAL A 84 12.79 -20.94 18.78
CA VAL A 84 12.90 -19.79 19.69
C VAL A 84 14.00 -18.82 19.25
N LEU A 85 15.16 -19.34 18.83
CA LEU A 85 16.26 -18.52 18.32
C LEU A 85 15.90 -17.84 16.99
N LEU A 86 15.22 -18.52 16.07
CA LEU A 86 14.73 -17.95 14.81
C LEU A 86 13.69 -16.86 15.07
N SER A 87 12.78 -17.07 16.04
CA SER A 87 11.82 -16.04 16.46
C SER A 87 12.53 -14.82 17.04
N SER A 88 13.53 -15.03 17.89
CA SER A 88 14.35 -13.94 18.44
C SER A 88 15.10 -13.20 17.34
N LEU A 89 15.67 -13.92 16.38
CA LEU A 89 16.43 -13.34 15.27
C LEU A 89 15.53 -12.54 14.34
N SER A 90 14.34 -13.05 14.00
CA SER A 90 13.33 -12.31 13.23
C SER A 90 12.87 -11.02 13.93
N ASN A 91 12.72 -11.06 15.26
CA ASN A 91 12.38 -9.88 16.05
C ASN A 91 13.52 -8.85 16.03
N LEU A 92 14.77 -9.30 16.17
CA LEU A 92 15.97 -8.46 16.02
C LEU A 92 16.12 -7.88 14.60
N THR A 93 15.85 -8.66 13.54
CA THR A 93 15.89 -8.18 12.16
C THR A 93 14.83 -7.11 11.90
N ALA A 94 13.60 -7.32 12.39
CA ALA A 94 12.57 -6.29 12.33
C ALA A 94 12.98 -5.02 13.10
N ARG A 95 13.66 -5.16 14.25
CA ARG A 95 14.18 -4.03 15.04
C ARG A 95 15.27 -3.26 14.29
N VAL A 96 16.16 -3.94 13.57
CA VAL A 96 17.22 -3.31 12.77
C VAL A 96 16.65 -2.62 11.52
N GLU A 97 15.71 -3.25 10.80
CA GLU A 97 15.00 -2.61 9.68
C GLU A 97 14.26 -1.33 10.11
N ILE A 98 13.72 -1.31 11.33
CA ILE A 98 13.05 -0.14 11.89
C ILE A 98 14.06 0.95 12.26
N LEU A 99 15.22 0.60 12.84
CA LEU A 99 16.31 1.53 13.15
C LEU A 99 16.87 2.22 11.89
N GLU A 100 16.85 1.53 10.75
CA GLU A 100 17.29 2.06 9.45
C GLU A 100 16.23 2.96 8.78
N SER A 101 14.98 2.97 9.24
CA SER A 101 13.83 3.61 8.58
C SER A 101 13.54 5.08 8.96
N GLY A 102 14.36 5.67 9.83
CA GLY A 102 14.34 7.12 10.15
C GLY A 102 13.53 7.55 11.38
N PRO A 103 13.65 8.82 11.81
CA PRO A 103 13.29 9.31 13.16
C PRO A 103 11.79 9.28 13.49
N ASP A 104 10.92 9.36 12.48
CA ASP A 104 9.48 9.61 12.67
C ASP A 104 8.69 8.37 13.15
N LYS A 105 9.26 7.16 13.04
CA LYS A 105 8.69 5.91 13.57
C LYS A 105 9.25 5.50 14.94
N TYR A 106 10.29 6.19 15.41
CA TYR A 106 11.10 5.80 16.58
C TYR A 106 10.37 6.00 17.92
N ILE A 107 9.55 7.05 18.04
CA ILE A 107 9.11 7.57 19.35
C ILE A 107 7.99 6.73 20.00
N LYS A 108 7.08 6.15 19.20
CA LYS A 108 6.00 5.29 19.74
C LYS A 108 6.52 3.91 20.20
N LEU A 109 7.61 3.46 19.60
CA LEU A 109 8.18 2.14 19.88
C LEU A 109 8.86 2.12 21.25
N ASP A 110 9.54 3.19 21.66
CA ASP A 110 10.26 3.27 22.94
C ASP A 110 9.33 3.17 24.16
N PHE A 111 8.14 3.81 24.15
CA PHE A 111 7.20 3.71 25.28
C PHE A 111 6.55 2.31 25.39
N GLU A 112 6.23 1.66 24.26
CA GLU A 112 5.73 0.29 24.28
C GLU A 112 6.83 -0.72 24.70
N LEU A 113 8.08 -0.49 24.28
CA LEU A 113 9.22 -1.31 24.71
C LEU A 113 9.49 -1.15 26.21
N LEU A 114 9.50 0.09 26.72
CA LEU A 114 9.57 0.38 28.16
C LEU A 114 8.44 -0.29 28.94
N ARG A 115 7.23 -0.33 28.39
CA ARG A 115 6.08 -1.01 29.01
C ARG A 115 6.26 -2.54 29.03
N ILE A 116 6.83 -3.12 27.98
CA ILE A 116 7.17 -4.55 27.92
C ILE A 116 8.26 -4.87 28.94
N GLU A 117 9.36 -4.10 28.97
CA GLU A 117 10.47 -4.28 29.91
C GLU A 117 10.01 -4.13 31.38
N LEU A 118 9.15 -3.17 31.68
CA LEU A 118 8.57 -3.00 33.02
C LEU A 118 7.70 -4.20 33.42
N ARG A 119 6.94 -4.79 32.49
CA ARG A 119 6.12 -5.99 32.74
C ARG A 119 6.97 -7.24 32.95
N GLU A 120 8.03 -7.41 32.16
CA GLU A 120 8.98 -8.51 32.34
C GLU A 120 9.71 -8.40 33.68
N PHE A 121 10.11 -7.18 34.07
CA PHE A 121 10.73 -6.94 35.35
C PHE A 121 9.76 -7.19 36.53
N GLU A 122 8.50 -6.79 36.42
CA GLU A 122 7.44 -7.11 37.40
C GLU A 122 7.24 -8.62 37.55
N ALA A 123 7.22 -9.36 36.44
CA ALA A 123 7.11 -10.82 36.43
C ALA A 123 8.31 -11.50 37.11
N LEU A 124 9.54 -11.04 36.80
CA LEU A 124 10.77 -11.52 37.43
C LEU A 124 10.78 -11.28 38.95
N VAL A 125 10.37 -10.08 39.39
CA VAL A 125 10.28 -9.75 40.81
C VAL A 125 9.24 -10.62 41.53
N THR A 126 8.12 -10.89 40.87
CA THR A 126 7.05 -11.77 41.40
C THR A 126 7.53 -13.22 41.52
N GLN A 127 8.27 -13.72 40.52
CA GLN A 127 8.85 -15.06 40.53
C GLN A 127 9.93 -15.20 41.62
N LEU A 128 10.77 -14.18 41.81
CA LEU A 128 11.81 -14.16 42.85
C LEU A 128 11.21 -14.12 44.26
N LYS A 129 10.14 -13.35 44.46
CA LYS A 129 9.38 -13.30 45.72
C LYS A 129 8.77 -14.68 46.05
N ALA A 130 8.22 -15.36 45.04
CA ALA A 130 7.66 -16.70 45.19
C ALA A 130 8.74 -17.76 45.49
N SER A 131 9.91 -17.68 44.86
CA SER A 131 11.00 -18.66 45.09
C SER A 131 11.65 -18.52 46.46
N LEU A 132 11.71 -17.30 47.01
CA LEU A 132 12.34 -17.01 48.30
C LEU A 132 11.40 -17.16 49.49
N ASN A 133 10.10 -17.36 49.25
CA ASN A 133 9.05 -17.50 50.28
C ASN A 133 9.15 -16.43 51.40
N SER A 134 9.57 -15.21 51.03
CA SER A 134 9.87 -14.13 51.97
C SER A 134 9.04 -12.88 51.66
N SER A 135 8.43 -12.32 52.70
CA SER A 135 7.81 -11.00 52.69
C SER A 135 8.86 -9.92 53.05
N SER A 136 9.95 -9.86 52.27
CA SER A 136 10.98 -8.83 52.50
C SER A 136 10.41 -7.44 52.14
N PRO A 137 10.52 -6.43 53.02
CA PRO A 137 10.11 -5.05 52.73
C PRO A 137 10.75 -4.47 51.46
N ALA A 138 11.91 -5.00 51.06
CA ALA A 138 12.59 -4.62 49.83
C ALA A 138 11.80 -4.98 48.55
N PHE A 139 11.06 -6.10 48.55
CA PHE A 139 10.24 -6.50 47.40
C PHE A 139 9.00 -5.61 47.25
N GLU A 140 8.39 -5.19 48.36
CA GLU A 140 7.27 -4.25 48.33
C GLU A 140 7.70 -2.85 47.87
N SER A 141 8.90 -2.40 48.29
CA SER A 141 9.50 -1.17 47.78
C SER A 141 9.74 -1.24 46.28
N LEU A 142 10.32 -2.34 45.79
CA LEU A 142 10.61 -2.54 44.38
C LEU A 142 9.33 -2.59 43.53
N TYR A 143 8.28 -3.28 44.00
CA TYR A 143 6.98 -3.32 43.32
C TYR A 143 6.34 -1.91 43.22
N THR A 144 6.49 -1.10 44.27
CA THR A 144 6.02 0.28 44.29
C THR A 144 6.79 1.16 43.30
N GLU A 145 8.11 0.98 43.18
CA GLU A 145 8.96 1.69 42.21
C GLU A 145 8.59 1.35 40.77
N ILE A 146 8.38 0.07 40.45
CA ILE A 146 7.96 -0.38 39.11
C ILE A 146 6.63 0.25 38.72
N ARG A 147 5.66 0.26 39.64
CA ARG A 147 4.35 0.88 39.41
C ARG A 147 4.46 2.39 39.19
N ASN A 148 5.33 3.06 39.94
CA ASN A 148 5.60 4.48 39.75
C ASN A 148 6.28 4.75 38.40
N MET A 149 7.21 3.90 37.96
CA MET A 149 7.84 4.00 36.64
C MET A 149 6.82 3.80 35.51
N SER A 150 5.90 2.83 35.65
CA SER A 150 4.81 2.64 34.68
C SER A 150 3.93 3.90 34.55
N LEU A 151 3.60 4.54 35.68
CA LEU A 151 2.82 5.79 35.68
C LEU A 151 3.58 6.96 35.05
N ILE A 152 4.90 7.03 35.24
CA ILE A 152 5.76 8.06 34.62
C ILE A 152 5.85 7.85 33.12
N VAL A 153 6.01 6.60 32.65
CA VAL A 153 5.99 6.24 31.23
C VAL A 153 4.69 6.69 30.57
N ASP A 154 3.53 6.38 31.19
CA ASP A 154 2.22 6.79 30.67
C ASP A 154 2.03 8.33 30.69
N GLN A 155 2.57 9.02 31.70
CA GLN A 155 2.54 10.48 31.77
C GLN A 155 3.44 11.12 30.69
N LEU A 156 4.65 10.62 30.49
CA LEU A 156 5.58 11.11 29.48
C LEU A 156 5.04 10.93 28.06
N GLU A 157 4.41 9.78 27.78
CA GLU A 157 3.71 9.54 26.50
C GLU A 157 2.57 10.56 26.29
N SER A 158 1.80 10.84 27.35
CA SER A 158 0.71 11.84 27.31
C SER A 158 1.22 13.26 27.05
N TYR A 159 2.31 13.67 27.71
CA TYR A 159 2.94 14.97 27.50
C TYR A 159 3.50 15.10 26.08
N ASP A 160 4.19 14.09 25.57
CA ASP A 160 4.76 14.11 24.22
C ASP A 160 3.68 14.14 23.13
N ARG A 161 2.62 13.32 23.29
CA ARG A 161 1.47 13.32 22.37
C ARG A 161 0.76 14.68 22.36
N SER A 162 0.57 15.29 23.53
CA SER A 162 -0.05 16.61 23.65
C SER A 162 0.83 17.70 23.04
N ASN A 163 2.14 17.67 23.30
CA ASN A 163 3.10 18.65 22.77
C ASN A 163 3.26 18.53 21.26
N LEU A 164 3.35 17.32 20.69
CA LEU A 164 3.41 17.11 19.25
C LEU A 164 2.13 17.56 18.55
N GLU A 165 0.96 17.31 19.13
CA GLU A 165 -0.30 17.83 18.59
C GLU A 165 -0.37 19.35 18.66
N VAL A 166 0.06 19.95 19.78
CA VAL A 166 0.13 21.42 19.93
C VAL A 166 1.12 22.02 18.93
N ILE A 167 2.30 21.44 18.76
CA ILE A 167 3.31 21.87 17.78
C ILE A 167 2.77 21.77 16.37
N ARG A 168 2.10 20.66 16.02
CA ARG A 168 1.46 20.50 14.71
C ARG A 168 0.33 21.52 14.50
N ILE A 169 -0.49 21.80 15.52
CA ILE A 169 -1.52 22.84 15.47
C ILE A 169 -0.89 24.21 15.22
N GLU A 170 0.16 24.56 15.97
CA GLU A 170 0.87 25.83 15.80
C GLU A 170 1.58 25.91 14.45
N PHE A 171 2.16 24.82 13.97
CA PHE A 171 2.77 24.74 12.63
C PHE A 171 1.72 24.96 11.54
N VAL A 172 0.55 24.33 11.62
CA VAL A 172 -0.57 24.57 10.68
C VAL A 172 -1.06 26.02 10.75
N LYS A 173 -1.14 26.62 11.94
CA LYS A 173 -1.49 28.04 12.09
C LYS A 173 -0.45 28.97 11.46
N LEU A 174 0.84 28.67 11.67
CA LEU A 174 1.95 29.44 11.10
C LEU A 174 2.01 29.29 9.58
N GLN A 175 1.81 28.07 9.06
CA GLN A 175 1.75 27.79 7.62
C GLN A 175 0.61 28.57 6.97
N ARG A 176 -0.60 28.58 7.56
CA ARG A 176 -1.74 29.39 7.07
C ARG A 176 -1.46 30.89 7.10
N LYS A 177 -0.78 31.39 8.15
CA LYS A 177 -0.38 32.80 8.22
C LYS A 177 0.64 33.15 7.15
N LEU A 178 1.60 32.25 6.89
CA LEU A 178 2.60 32.42 5.84
C LEU A 178 1.96 32.42 4.45
N GLU A 179 1.03 31.49 4.18
CA GLU A 179 0.22 31.43 2.96
C GLU A 179 -0.54 32.75 2.76
N LYS A 180 -1.26 33.22 3.79
CA LYS A 180 -1.97 34.50 3.71
C LYS A 180 -1.04 35.68 3.40
N CYS A 181 0.13 35.74 4.04
CA CYS A 181 1.13 36.78 3.78
C CYS A 181 1.75 36.69 2.37
N GLN A 182 1.88 35.49 1.80
CA GLN A 182 2.37 35.28 0.43
C GLN A 182 1.29 35.66 -0.59
N ASP A 183 0.05 35.24 -0.37
CA ASP A 183 -1.12 35.60 -1.18
C ASP A 183 -1.34 37.13 -1.17
N ASP A 184 -1.25 37.78 -0.01
CA ASP A 184 -1.35 39.23 0.16
C ASP A 184 -0.20 40.00 -0.53
N LYS A 185 0.96 39.37 -0.72
CA LYS A 185 2.12 39.97 -1.41
C LYS A 185 2.03 39.88 -2.93
N ASP A 186 1.47 38.78 -3.45
CA ASP A 186 1.46 38.49 -4.88
C ASP A 186 0.11 38.80 -5.58
N ASP A 187 -0.91 39.24 -4.82
CA ASP A 187 -2.20 39.70 -5.32
C ASP A 187 -2.82 38.70 -6.32
N PHE A 188 -2.85 37.41 -5.95
CA PHE A 188 -3.37 36.36 -6.84
C PHE A 188 -4.91 36.41 -6.98
N SER A 189 -5.61 37.05 -6.04
CA SER A 189 -7.07 37.13 -6.03
C SER A 189 -7.57 38.43 -6.68
N ASN A 190 -7.75 38.41 -8.00
CA ASN A 190 -8.35 39.53 -8.73
C ASN A 190 -9.72 39.23 -9.35
N ALA A 191 -10.17 37.96 -9.32
CA ALA A 191 -11.51 37.55 -9.72
C ALA A 191 -12.29 37.04 -8.51
N GLU A 192 -13.60 37.30 -8.47
CA GLU A 192 -14.47 36.72 -7.44
C GLU A 192 -14.51 35.19 -7.60
N ILE A 193 -14.46 34.46 -6.47
CA ILE A 193 -14.52 32.99 -6.48
C ILE A 193 -15.80 32.52 -7.16
N GLY A 194 -15.66 31.58 -8.10
CA GLY A 194 -16.76 31.05 -8.92
C GLY A 194 -17.28 32.00 -10.00
N SER A 195 -16.60 33.13 -10.25
CA SER A 195 -16.95 34.08 -11.32
C SER A 195 -16.10 33.85 -12.56
N CYS A 196 -16.75 33.86 -13.72
CA CYS A 196 -16.10 33.81 -15.04
C CYS A 196 -15.86 35.18 -15.69
N LYS A 197 -15.99 36.26 -14.92
CA LYS A 197 -15.75 37.64 -15.39
C LYS A 197 -14.26 37.95 -15.40
N HIS A 198 -13.53 37.26 -16.26
CA HIS A 198 -12.08 37.39 -16.40
C HIS A 198 -11.61 36.95 -17.81
N GLY A 199 -10.49 37.50 -18.28
CA GLY A 199 -9.93 37.20 -19.61
C GLY A 199 -9.14 35.87 -19.70
N GLY A 200 -9.38 34.92 -18.80
CA GLY A 200 -8.63 33.66 -18.67
C GLY A 200 -7.37 33.79 -17.81
N ILE A 201 -6.53 32.76 -17.80
CA ILE A 201 -5.33 32.72 -16.95
C ILE A 201 -4.31 33.78 -17.40
N LEU A 202 -3.84 34.59 -16.46
CA LEU A 202 -2.71 35.51 -16.63
C LEU A 202 -1.39 34.81 -16.28
N ARG A 203 -1.33 34.18 -15.11
CA ARG A 203 -0.16 33.42 -14.62
C ARG A 203 -0.57 32.40 -13.57
N ILE A 204 0.24 31.36 -13.42
CA ILE A 204 0.16 30.41 -12.32
C ILE A 204 1.24 30.76 -11.30
N GLY A 205 0.95 30.65 -10.01
CA GLY A 205 1.89 30.87 -8.93
C GLY A 205 2.97 29.81 -8.81
N LYS A 206 3.80 29.91 -7.77
CA LYS A 206 4.76 28.87 -7.43
C LYS A 206 4.07 27.64 -6.81
N PRO A 207 4.65 26.44 -6.92
CA PRO A 207 4.11 25.26 -6.25
C PRO A 207 4.12 25.46 -4.74
N VAL A 208 2.94 25.36 -4.11
CA VAL A 208 2.82 25.37 -2.66
C VAL A 208 2.66 23.93 -2.17
N ILE A 209 3.67 23.46 -1.45
CA ILE A 209 3.68 22.12 -0.87
C ILE A 209 2.88 22.15 0.43
N SER A 210 1.76 21.44 0.44
CA SER A 210 0.91 21.30 1.62
C SER A 210 1.56 20.33 2.62
N GLN A 211 1.74 19.05 2.23
CA GLN A 211 2.38 18.01 3.03
C GLN A 211 2.57 16.69 2.23
N LEU A 212 3.18 15.70 2.88
CA LEU A 212 3.13 14.29 2.45
C LEU A 212 1.73 13.70 2.70
N ASN A 213 1.35 12.74 1.85
CA ASN A 213 0.02 12.13 1.81
C ASN A 213 -0.41 11.44 3.11
N ALA A 214 -1.67 11.00 3.14
CA ALA A 214 -2.24 10.34 4.30
C ALA A 214 -1.60 8.98 4.63
N HIS A 215 -0.90 8.35 3.68
CA HIS A 215 -0.15 7.11 3.88
C HIS A 215 1.27 7.32 4.45
N LEU A 216 1.73 8.57 4.59
CA LEU A 216 3.09 8.88 5.05
C LEU A 216 4.17 8.20 4.19
N SER A 217 3.92 8.07 2.89
CA SER A 217 4.84 7.37 1.99
C SER A 217 4.79 7.93 0.59
N GLY A 218 5.97 8.20 0.02
CA GLY A 218 6.13 8.54 -1.40
C GLY A 218 5.91 7.36 -2.35
N GLY A 219 5.73 6.13 -1.83
CA GLY A 219 5.45 4.94 -2.65
C GLY A 219 4.05 4.92 -3.26
N TYR A 220 3.15 5.82 -2.82
CA TYR A 220 1.84 6.03 -3.43
C TYR A 220 1.96 7.10 -4.50
N ILE A 221 2.52 6.71 -5.64
CA ILE A 221 2.89 7.61 -6.74
C ILE A 221 1.70 8.00 -7.62
N TYR A 222 0.61 7.22 -7.63
CA TYR A 222 -0.62 7.52 -8.35
C TYR A 222 -1.71 7.99 -7.41
N GLY A 223 -2.53 8.95 -7.83
CA GLY A 223 -3.64 9.44 -7.03
C GLY A 223 -3.98 10.88 -7.30
N GLY A 224 -4.84 11.41 -6.45
CA GLY A 224 -5.29 12.80 -6.46
C GLY A 224 -5.75 13.22 -5.07
N TRP A 225 -5.82 14.53 -4.87
CA TRP A 225 -6.41 15.14 -3.69
C TRP A 225 -7.03 16.47 -4.09
N GLY A 226 -7.98 16.94 -3.31
CA GLY A 226 -8.60 18.22 -3.56
C GLY A 226 -9.86 18.40 -2.73
N LYS A 227 -10.70 19.33 -3.19
CA LYS A 227 -12.01 19.60 -2.61
C LYS A 227 -13.11 19.15 -3.56
N ASP A 228 -14.34 19.11 -3.05
CA ASP A 228 -15.51 19.03 -3.91
C ASP A 228 -15.59 20.31 -4.77
N THR A 229 -15.74 20.15 -6.08
CA THR A 229 -15.82 21.26 -7.06
C THR A 229 -17.18 21.97 -7.02
N LYS A 230 -18.21 21.35 -6.44
CA LYS A 230 -19.52 21.95 -6.18
C LYS A 230 -20.06 21.39 -4.86
N PRO A 231 -19.50 21.83 -3.71
CA PRO A 231 -19.81 21.25 -2.41
C PRO A 231 -21.30 21.46 -2.06
N LEU A 232 -21.86 20.48 -1.35
CA LEU A 232 -23.17 20.64 -0.72
C LEU A 232 -23.08 21.63 0.45
N PRO A 233 -24.19 22.29 0.83
CA PRO A 233 -24.21 23.15 2.01
C PRO A 233 -23.71 22.42 3.25
N GLY A 234 -22.70 22.98 3.92
CA GLY A 234 -22.05 22.40 5.11
C GLY A 234 -20.87 21.47 4.82
N SER A 235 -20.55 21.18 3.55
CA SER A 235 -19.38 20.40 3.14
C SER A 235 -18.30 21.21 2.40
N GLU A 236 -18.38 22.54 2.42
CA GLU A 236 -17.52 23.45 1.64
C GLU A 236 -16.03 23.38 2.03
N ASN A 237 -15.77 22.96 3.26
CA ASN A 237 -14.41 22.79 3.79
C ASN A 237 -13.87 21.37 3.63
N MET A 238 -14.67 20.41 3.15
CA MET A 238 -14.25 19.02 3.07
C MET A 238 -13.19 18.82 1.99
N TYR A 239 -12.26 17.91 2.28
CA TYR A 239 -11.23 17.46 1.35
C TYR A 239 -11.41 15.99 1.05
N TRP A 240 -10.95 15.57 -0.12
CA TRP A 240 -10.87 14.17 -0.50
C TRP A 240 -9.43 13.82 -0.87
N TYR A 241 -9.12 12.53 -0.73
CA TYR A 241 -7.83 11.96 -1.11
C TYR A 241 -8.04 10.52 -1.58
N SER A 242 -7.34 10.17 -2.66
CA SER A 242 -7.23 8.80 -3.15
C SER A 242 -5.83 8.61 -3.72
N ALA A 243 -5.12 7.57 -3.30
CA ALA A 243 -3.86 7.20 -3.93
C ALA A 243 -3.65 5.68 -3.90
N SER A 244 -2.78 5.23 -4.79
CA SER A 244 -2.33 3.84 -4.89
C SER A 244 -0.85 3.81 -5.32
N SER A 245 -0.20 2.67 -5.08
CA SER A 245 1.14 2.39 -5.62
C SER A 245 1.11 2.01 -7.10
N ASP A 246 -0.08 1.70 -7.63
CA ASP A 246 -0.33 1.38 -9.04
C ASP A 246 -1.44 2.27 -9.62
N THR A 247 -1.80 2.06 -10.89
CA THR A 247 -2.88 2.82 -11.55
C THR A 247 -4.29 2.38 -11.12
N LEU A 248 -4.42 1.47 -10.14
CA LEU A 248 -5.71 0.90 -9.75
C LEU A 248 -6.32 1.68 -8.57
N VAL A 249 -7.50 2.23 -8.81
CA VAL A 249 -8.21 3.04 -7.81
C VAL A 249 -9.07 2.14 -6.96
N SER A 250 -8.67 1.94 -5.70
CA SER A 250 -9.36 1.01 -4.79
C SER A 250 -10.27 1.69 -3.78
N ARG A 251 -10.02 2.95 -3.44
CA ARG A 251 -10.76 3.67 -2.41
C ARG A 251 -10.64 5.18 -2.56
N ILE A 252 -11.56 5.91 -1.94
CA ILE A 252 -11.47 7.36 -1.75
C ILE A 252 -11.83 7.70 -0.31
N THR A 253 -11.07 8.62 0.30
CA THR A 253 -11.27 9.06 1.68
C THR A 253 -11.65 10.52 1.73
N GLN A 254 -12.68 10.84 2.49
CA GLN A 254 -13.14 12.19 2.80
C GLN A 254 -12.64 12.63 4.17
N TYR A 255 -12.34 13.91 4.31
CA TYR A 255 -11.92 14.60 5.52
C TYR A 255 -12.81 15.82 5.72
N SER A 256 -13.25 16.08 6.94
CA SER A 256 -14.22 17.17 7.20
C SER A 256 -13.65 18.56 6.96
N ASP A 257 -12.34 18.71 7.09
CA ASP A 257 -11.61 19.96 6.87
C ASP A 257 -10.13 19.69 6.56
N TYR A 258 -9.41 20.75 6.19
CA TYR A 258 -7.98 20.67 5.91
C TYR A 258 -7.18 20.16 7.12
N TYR A 259 -7.51 20.60 8.34
CA TYR A 259 -6.78 20.16 9.53
C TYR A 259 -6.92 18.64 9.75
N LYS A 260 -8.11 18.08 9.53
CA LYS A 260 -8.35 16.63 9.58
C LYS A 260 -7.61 15.88 8.48
N LEU A 261 -7.46 16.47 7.29
CA LEU A 261 -6.61 15.93 6.23
C LEU A 261 -5.14 15.87 6.67
N ILE A 262 -4.61 16.97 7.21
CA ILE A 262 -3.22 17.06 7.71
C ILE A 262 -2.98 16.06 8.86
N MET A 263 -3.95 15.95 9.77
CA MET A 263 -3.88 15.01 10.89
C MET A 263 -4.25 13.57 10.54
N ARG A 264 -4.60 13.29 9.27
CA ARG A 264 -4.95 11.95 8.77
C ARG A 264 -6.15 11.35 9.50
N GLN A 265 -7.04 12.21 9.97
CA GLN A 265 -8.27 11.85 10.68
C GLN A 265 -9.40 11.76 9.67
N ALA A 266 -9.51 10.58 9.03
CA ALA A 266 -10.53 10.32 8.03
C ALA A 266 -11.94 10.53 8.60
N PHE A 267 -12.79 11.25 7.86
CA PHE A 267 -14.22 11.33 8.14
C PHE A 267 -14.94 10.07 7.66
N LYS A 268 -14.68 9.67 6.41
CA LYS A 268 -15.26 8.47 5.81
C LYS A 268 -14.39 7.96 4.67
N THR A 269 -14.20 6.65 4.58
CA THR A 269 -13.53 5.99 3.45
C THR A 269 -14.54 5.15 2.70
N HIS A 270 -14.58 5.29 1.38
CA HIS A 270 -15.40 4.51 0.48
C HIS A 270 -14.51 3.53 -0.27
N GLU A 271 -14.70 2.24 0.00
CA GLU A 271 -14.02 1.17 -0.72
C GLU A 271 -14.75 0.90 -2.05
N LEU A 272 -14.01 0.92 -3.15
CA LEU A 272 -14.52 0.58 -4.48
C LEU A 272 -14.48 -0.93 -4.74
N TYR A 273 -13.91 -1.71 -3.82
CA TYR A 273 -13.75 -3.15 -3.97
C TYR A 273 -14.06 -3.88 -2.68
N ALA A 274 -14.85 -4.94 -2.79
CA ALA A 274 -15.01 -5.93 -1.74
C ALA A 274 -15.00 -7.32 -2.36
N ALA A 275 -14.02 -8.13 -1.93
CA ALA A 275 -13.84 -9.50 -2.42
C ALA A 275 -15.16 -10.29 -2.34
N ASN A 276 -15.51 -10.96 -3.44
CA ASN A 276 -16.73 -11.76 -3.58
C ASN A 276 -18.06 -10.98 -3.45
N ARG A 277 -18.04 -9.64 -3.49
CA ARG A 277 -19.27 -8.83 -3.49
C ARG A 277 -19.37 -7.94 -4.71
N TYR A 278 -18.38 -7.09 -4.94
CA TYR A 278 -18.39 -6.12 -6.03
C TYR A 278 -16.97 -5.64 -6.36
N ASP A 279 -16.80 -5.20 -7.61
CA ASP A 279 -15.57 -4.58 -8.09
C ASP A 279 -15.91 -3.32 -8.91
N TRP A 280 -15.91 -2.19 -8.22
CA TRP A 280 -16.12 -0.85 -8.76
C TRP A 280 -14.82 -0.08 -8.94
N ARG A 281 -13.67 -0.76 -8.93
CA ARG A 281 -12.35 -0.11 -8.99
C ARG A 281 -12.18 0.69 -10.27
N GLY A 282 -11.52 1.83 -10.11
CA GLY A 282 -11.11 2.66 -11.23
C GLY A 282 -9.77 2.23 -11.82
N LEU A 283 -9.40 2.86 -12.92
CA LEU A 283 -8.07 2.74 -13.52
C LEU A 283 -7.58 4.12 -13.98
N GLY A 284 -6.29 4.45 -13.80
CA GLY A 284 -5.74 5.79 -14.06
C GLY A 284 -5.84 6.68 -12.82
N ASN A 285 -5.58 7.98 -12.96
CA ASN A 285 -5.39 8.86 -11.79
C ASN A 285 -5.95 10.28 -11.88
N ASN A 286 -6.94 10.55 -12.74
CA ASN A 286 -7.66 11.83 -12.75
C ASN A 286 -9.15 11.63 -12.43
N TYR A 287 -9.51 12.00 -11.21
CA TYR A 287 -10.88 11.95 -10.71
C TYR A 287 -11.25 13.30 -10.14
N VAL A 288 -12.54 13.61 -10.21
CA VAL A 288 -13.12 14.79 -9.56
C VAL A 288 -14.18 14.37 -8.58
N VAL A 289 -14.30 15.14 -7.50
CA VAL A 289 -15.48 15.09 -6.64
C VAL A 289 -16.35 16.30 -6.98
N ARG A 290 -17.61 16.04 -7.25
CA ARG A 290 -18.62 17.07 -7.53
C ARG A 290 -19.96 16.68 -6.94
N GLU A 291 -20.57 17.56 -6.16
CA GLU A 291 -21.85 17.31 -5.46
C GLU A 291 -21.83 15.99 -4.66
N ASN A 292 -20.77 15.80 -3.87
CA ASN A 292 -20.50 14.61 -3.07
C ASN A 292 -20.49 13.29 -3.87
N SER A 293 -20.18 13.37 -5.17
CA SER A 293 -20.02 12.20 -6.04
C SER A 293 -18.63 12.17 -6.64
N LEU A 294 -17.97 11.01 -6.59
CA LEU A 294 -16.70 10.76 -7.27
C LEU A 294 -16.98 10.38 -8.73
N TYR A 295 -16.36 11.09 -9.66
CA TYR A 295 -16.33 10.78 -11.09
C TYR A 295 -14.94 10.30 -11.48
N TYR A 296 -14.88 9.13 -12.10
CA TYR A 296 -13.63 8.41 -12.35
C TYR A 296 -13.74 7.47 -13.53
N GLN A 297 -12.61 6.99 -14.06
CA GLN A 297 -12.60 5.99 -15.11
C GLN A 297 -12.84 4.60 -14.50
N TYR A 298 -13.99 3.99 -14.78
CA TYR A 298 -14.30 2.64 -14.34
C TYR A 298 -13.56 1.60 -15.19
N ARG A 299 -12.94 0.61 -14.52
CA ARG A 299 -12.02 -0.33 -15.17
C ARG A 299 -12.71 -1.32 -16.10
N SER A 300 -13.85 -1.88 -15.70
CA SER A 300 -14.44 -3.04 -16.39
C SER A 300 -15.97 -3.10 -16.26
N PRO A 301 -16.74 -2.75 -17.31
CA PRO A 301 -16.25 -2.34 -18.63
C PRO A 301 -15.58 -0.96 -18.59
N PHE A 302 -14.68 -0.69 -19.55
CA PHE A 302 -14.09 0.63 -19.75
C PHE A 302 -15.20 1.67 -19.98
N SER A 303 -15.38 2.57 -19.00
CA SER A 303 -16.50 3.49 -18.95
C SER A 303 -16.27 4.63 -17.96
N MET A 304 -17.14 5.64 -17.97
CA MET A 304 -17.21 6.59 -16.86
C MET A 304 -17.88 5.93 -15.67
N GLY A 305 -17.33 6.10 -14.48
CA GLY A 305 -17.90 5.69 -13.20
C GLY A 305 -18.33 6.90 -12.37
N LYS A 306 -19.44 6.75 -11.64
CA LYS A 306 -19.96 7.72 -10.67
C LYS A 306 -20.27 6.99 -9.37
N LEU A 307 -19.55 7.32 -8.30
CA LEU A 307 -19.88 6.85 -6.94
C LEU A 307 -20.54 8.00 -6.18
N ASN A 308 -21.80 7.84 -5.79
CA ASN A 308 -22.45 8.75 -4.84
C ASN A 308 -21.97 8.42 -3.42
N MET A 309 -21.23 9.33 -2.79
CA MET A 309 -20.62 9.10 -1.47
C MET A 309 -21.63 9.21 -0.30
N THR A 310 -22.82 9.78 -0.55
CA THR A 310 -23.92 9.77 0.43
C THR A 310 -24.57 8.39 0.50
N SER A 311 -25.07 7.89 -0.64
CA SER A 311 -25.81 6.62 -0.73
C SER A 311 -24.91 5.39 -0.88
N ALA A 312 -23.62 5.57 -1.15
CA ALA A 312 -22.65 4.52 -1.49
C ALA A 312 -23.08 3.68 -2.71
N THR A 313 -23.78 4.31 -3.67
CA THR A 313 -24.23 3.67 -4.91
C THR A 313 -23.33 4.04 -6.08
N VAL A 314 -22.99 3.05 -6.91
CA VAL A 314 -22.16 3.23 -8.11
C VAL A 314 -23.03 3.12 -9.35
N ALA A 315 -22.79 4.01 -10.32
CA ALA A 315 -23.30 3.94 -11.67
C ALA A 315 -22.12 4.00 -12.67
N TYR A 316 -22.30 3.42 -13.85
CA TYR A 316 -21.31 3.52 -14.92
C TYR A 316 -21.99 3.78 -16.27
N LYS A 317 -21.27 4.45 -17.18
CA LYS A 317 -21.74 4.76 -18.54
C LYS A 317 -20.61 4.65 -19.56
N VAL A 318 -20.79 3.82 -20.57
CA VAL A 318 -19.82 3.66 -21.67
C VAL A 318 -19.86 4.90 -22.56
N ILE A 319 -18.70 5.53 -22.77
CA ILE A 319 -18.56 6.57 -23.79
C ILE A 319 -18.35 5.88 -25.14
N SER A 320 -19.23 6.17 -26.10
CA SER A 320 -19.12 5.58 -27.43
C SER A 320 -17.79 5.96 -28.09
N LYS A 321 -17.09 4.97 -28.67
CA LYS A 321 -15.82 5.11 -29.41
C LYS A 321 -14.59 5.54 -28.59
N ALA A 322 -14.73 5.84 -27.30
CA ALA A 322 -13.58 6.13 -26.45
C ALA A 322 -12.62 4.92 -26.43
N SER A 323 -11.32 5.19 -26.54
CA SER A 323 -10.29 4.16 -26.66
C SER A 323 -9.39 4.11 -25.42
N THR A 324 -8.99 2.89 -25.04
CA THR A 324 -8.00 2.64 -23.99
C THR A 324 -6.54 2.78 -24.49
N GLN A 325 -6.33 3.05 -25.78
CA GLN A 325 -4.99 3.12 -26.38
C GLN A 325 -4.28 4.46 -26.13
N PHE A 326 -5.04 5.54 -25.90
CA PHE A 326 -4.51 6.89 -25.82
C PHE A 326 -4.58 7.40 -24.37
N SER A 327 -3.41 7.52 -23.73
CA SER A 327 -3.23 8.11 -22.40
C SER A 327 -2.43 9.41 -22.51
N TYR A 328 -2.33 10.18 -21.43
CA TYR A 328 -1.44 11.34 -21.37
C TYR A 328 0.03 10.94 -21.33
N HIS A 329 0.91 11.94 -21.54
CA HIS A 329 2.35 11.74 -21.66
C HIS A 329 3.00 11.07 -20.42
N TYR A 330 2.62 11.48 -19.21
CA TYR A 330 3.24 11.01 -17.96
C TYR A 330 2.52 9.87 -17.26
N SER A 331 1.34 9.47 -17.74
CA SER A 331 0.53 8.49 -17.02
C SER A 331 0.09 7.36 -17.93
N ALA A 332 0.15 6.13 -17.42
CA ALA A 332 -0.45 4.97 -18.04
C ALA A 332 -1.92 4.85 -17.64
N ASN A 333 -2.76 4.36 -18.56
CA ASN A 333 -4.18 4.07 -18.31
C ASN A 333 -5.04 5.28 -17.88
N GLN A 334 -4.63 6.50 -18.19
CA GLN A 334 -5.40 7.73 -17.97
C GLN A 334 -6.07 8.15 -19.28
N ASN A 335 -7.01 7.30 -19.71
CA ASN A 335 -7.66 7.42 -21.01
C ASN A 335 -8.85 8.39 -20.95
N LEU A 336 -9.63 8.32 -19.87
CA LEU A 336 -10.65 9.28 -19.49
C LEU A 336 -10.09 10.16 -18.37
N ASP A 337 -10.27 11.46 -18.53
CA ASP A 337 -9.83 12.45 -17.57
C ASP A 337 -10.99 13.40 -17.29
N PHE A 338 -11.40 13.48 -16.02
CA PHE A 338 -12.55 14.27 -15.60
C PHE A 338 -12.07 15.59 -15.04
N ALA A 339 -12.77 16.66 -15.40
CA ALA A 339 -12.53 18.00 -14.89
C ALA A 339 -13.87 18.67 -14.57
N ALA A 340 -13.89 19.59 -13.61
CA ALA A 340 -15.10 20.35 -13.30
C ALA A 340 -14.75 21.80 -13.00
N ASP A 341 -15.60 22.70 -13.48
CA ASP A 341 -15.41 24.14 -13.37
C ASP A 341 -16.74 24.83 -13.02
N GLU A 342 -16.77 26.15 -13.14
CA GLU A 342 -17.94 26.99 -12.95
C GLU A 342 -19.09 26.64 -13.91
N SER A 343 -18.76 26.10 -15.07
CA SER A 343 -19.70 25.87 -16.17
C SER A 343 -20.22 24.43 -16.27
N GLY A 344 -19.64 23.48 -15.52
CA GLY A 344 -20.16 22.13 -15.42
C GLY A 344 -19.10 21.05 -15.17
N LEU A 345 -19.46 19.84 -15.56
CA LEU A 345 -18.63 18.64 -15.50
C LEU A 345 -18.21 18.23 -16.92
N TRP A 346 -16.96 17.80 -17.04
CA TRP A 346 -16.31 17.56 -18.32
C TRP A 346 -15.53 16.24 -18.29
N VAL A 347 -15.32 15.67 -19.47
CA VAL A 347 -14.41 14.54 -19.67
C VAL A 347 -13.58 14.77 -20.93
N THR A 348 -12.27 14.55 -20.83
CA THR A 348 -11.39 14.49 -22.00
C THR A 348 -10.99 13.05 -22.28
N TYR A 349 -10.97 12.69 -23.57
CA TYR A 349 -10.63 11.35 -24.03
C TYR A 349 -10.13 11.40 -25.48
N ALA A 350 -9.81 10.25 -26.07
CA ALA A 350 -9.52 10.14 -27.49
C ALA A 350 -10.10 8.85 -28.07
N THR A 351 -10.15 8.77 -29.39
CA THR A 351 -10.73 7.65 -30.14
C THR A 351 -9.76 7.18 -31.20
N GLU A 352 -9.94 5.94 -31.68
CA GLU A 352 -9.15 5.43 -32.80
C GLU A 352 -9.50 6.16 -34.11
N GLU A 353 -10.77 6.53 -34.30
CA GLU A 353 -11.21 7.31 -35.46
C GLU A 353 -10.58 8.70 -35.52
N SER A 354 -10.34 9.32 -34.35
CA SER A 354 -9.64 10.61 -34.24
C SER A 354 -8.12 10.47 -34.26
N ASN A 355 -7.57 9.26 -34.48
CA ASN A 355 -6.14 8.97 -34.45
C ASN A 355 -5.44 9.52 -33.18
N GLY A 356 -6.11 9.44 -32.02
CA GLY A 356 -5.55 9.92 -30.76
C GLY A 356 -5.63 11.43 -30.53
N ILE A 357 -6.32 12.18 -31.39
CA ILE A 357 -6.67 13.59 -31.13
C ILE A 357 -7.57 13.66 -29.89
N LEU A 358 -7.27 14.61 -29.01
CA LEU A 358 -7.99 14.88 -27.77
C LEU A 358 -9.39 15.42 -28.10
N ILE A 359 -10.40 14.82 -27.49
CA ILE A 359 -11.81 15.20 -27.57
C ILE A 359 -12.25 15.63 -26.18
N LEU A 360 -12.90 16.78 -26.11
CA LEU A 360 -13.57 17.29 -24.91
C LEU A 360 -15.05 16.96 -24.99
N GLY A 361 -15.61 16.41 -23.91
CA GLY A 361 -17.04 16.13 -23.77
C GLY A 361 -17.63 16.82 -22.55
N LYS A 362 -18.81 17.45 -22.70
CA LYS A 362 -19.58 17.99 -21.58
C LYS A 362 -20.50 16.89 -21.04
N ILE A 363 -20.43 16.64 -19.74
CA ILE A 363 -21.26 15.65 -19.05
C ILE A 363 -22.48 16.34 -18.47
N ASN A 364 -23.66 15.80 -18.76
CA ASN A 364 -24.86 16.16 -18.04
C ASN A 364 -24.90 15.45 -16.67
N GLU A 365 -24.85 16.24 -15.60
CA GLU A 365 -24.72 15.73 -14.23
C GLU A 365 -25.94 14.91 -13.77
N GLN A 366 -27.12 15.16 -14.36
CA GLN A 366 -28.38 14.48 -14.03
C GLN A 366 -28.53 13.15 -14.78
N SER A 367 -28.33 13.16 -16.10
CA SER A 367 -28.45 11.95 -16.94
C SER A 367 -27.21 11.06 -16.90
N PHE A 368 -26.06 11.62 -16.50
CA PHE A 368 -24.75 10.97 -16.55
C PHE A 368 -24.35 10.53 -17.97
N GLU A 369 -24.65 11.38 -18.95
CA GLU A 369 -24.34 11.21 -20.37
C GLU A 369 -23.41 12.31 -20.87
N VAL A 370 -22.63 12.00 -21.91
CA VAL A 370 -21.87 13.01 -22.67
C VAL A 370 -22.78 13.59 -23.75
N GLU A 371 -23.12 14.87 -23.64
CA GLU A 371 -24.13 15.51 -24.50
C GLU A 371 -23.54 16.37 -25.62
N GLN A 372 -22.38 16.98 -25.38
CA GLN A 372 -21.72 17.88 -26.32
C GLN A 372 -20.26 17.50 -26.44
N LEU A 373 -19.72 17.57 -27.66
CA LEU A 373 -18.37 17.13 -28.01
C LEU A 373 -17.64 18.20 -28.81
N TRP A 374 -16.38 18.41 -28.48
CA TRP A 374 -15.46 19.27 -29.21
C TRP A 374 -14.18 18.51 -29.50
N GLN A 375 -13.89 18.34 -30.79
CA GLN A 375 -12.62 17.77 -31.24
C GLN A 375 -11.57 18.88 -31.35
N THR A 376 -10.44 18.69 -30.66
CA THR A 376 -9.32 19.66 -30.66
C THR A 376 -8.36 19.38 -31.82
N SER A 377 -7.25 20.12 -31.90
CA SER A 377 -6.13 19.86 -32.82
C SER A 377 -4.92 19.20 -32.15
N VAL A 378 -4.99 18.89 -30.85
CA VAL A 378 -3.85 18.35 -30.09
C VAL A 378 -3.97 16.84 -29.86
N PHE A 379 -2.84 16.13 -29.90
CA PHE A 379 -2.79 14.69 -29.62
C PHE A 379 -2.75 14.45 -28.11
N LYS A 380 -3.64 13.60 -27.58
CA LYS A 380 -3.71 13.32 -26.13
C LYS A 380 -2.37 12.86 -25.55
N GLN A 381 -1.61 12.06 -26.30
CA GLN A 381 -0.29 11.55 -25.89
C GLN A 381 0.82 12.62 -25.81
N SER A 382 0.62 13.77 -26.46
CA SER A 382 1.54 14.92 -26.38
C SER A 382 1.23 15.86 -25.21
N VAL A 383 0.06 15.68 -24.59
CA VAL A 383 -0.41 16.49 -23.46
C VAL A 383 0.00 15.80 -22.16
N THR A 384 0.51 16.56 -21.20
CA THR A 384 0.87 16.04 -19.87
C THR A 384 -0.35 15.95 -18.96
N ASN A 385 -1.24 16.94 -19.01
CA ASN A 385 -2.53 16.98 -18.33
C ASN A 385 -3.45 18.04 -18.97
N ALA A 386 -4.74 18.04 -18.62
CA ALA A 386 -5.66 19.10 -19.03
C ALA A 386 -6.71 19.37 -17.96
N PHE A 387 -7.16 20.62 -17.85
CA PHE A 387 -8.19 21.03 -16.89
C PHE A 387 -9.10 22.09 -17.51
N MET A 388 -10.21 22.39 -16.85
CA MET A 388 -11.24 23.33 -17.33
C MET A 388 -11.34 24.54 -16.39
N ILE A 389 -11.50 25.73 -16.95
CA ILE A 389 -11.93 26.93 -16.22
C ILE A 389 -12.94 27.68 -17.09
N CYS A 390 -14.12 27.97 -16.57
CA CYS A 390 -15.15 28.76 -17.28
C CYS A 390 -15.51 28.29 -18.71
N GLY A 391 -15.51 26.98 -18.94
CA GLY A 391 -15.79 26.38 -20.24
C GLY A 391 -14.63 26.44 -21.22
N VAL A 392 -13.43 26.80 -20.76
CA VAL A 392 -12.20 26.79 -21.55
C VAL A 392 -11.32 25.64 -21.09
N LEU A 393 -10.94 24.78 -22.02
CA LEU A 393 -9.93 23.74 -21.81
C LEU A 393 -8.55 24.37 -21.80
N TYR A 394 -7.71 23.99 -20.84
CA TYR A 394 -6.29 24.34 -20.77
C TYR A 394 -5.48 23.05 -20.78
N ALA A 395 -4.68 22.84 -21.82
CA ALA A 395 -3.81 21.66 -21.95
C ALA A 395 -2.35 22.04 -21.70
N THR A 396 -1.66 21.19 -20.94
CA THR A 396 -0.28 21.40 -20.51
C THR A 396 0.71 20.52 -21.26
N ARG A 397 1.97 20.97 -21.36
CA ARG A 397 3.11 20.16 -21.81
C ARG A 397 4.38 20.54 -21.07
N SER A 398 5.28 19.57 -20.94
CA SER A 398 6.57 19.79 -20.29
C SER A 398 7.50 20.56 -21.22
N VAL A 399 8.12 21.61 -20.69
CA VAL A 399 9.16 22.38 -21.39
C VAL A 399 10.53 21.78 -21.08
N ASP A 400 10.81 21.57 -19.80
CA ASP A 400 12.04 20.96 -19.28
C ASP A 400 11.76 20.22 -17.96
N THR A 401 12.77 19.85 -17.17
CA THR A 401 12.57 19.12 -15.90
C THR A 401 11.98 19.97 -14.77
N GLN A 402 12.02 21.29 -14.86
CA GLN A 402 11.55 22.22 -13.84
C GLN A 402 10.34 23.05 -14.29
N THR A 403 10.05 23.07 -15.60
CA THR A 403 9.06 23.96 -16.19
C THR A 403 8.01 23.18 -16.97
N GLU A 404 6.76 23.45 -16.65
CA GLU A 404 5.58 23.05 -17.41
C GLU A 404 4.99 24.32 -18.05
N GLU A 405 4.26 24.19 -19.15
CA GLU A 405 3.48 25.31 -19.67
C GLU A 405 2.07 24.87 -20.06
N ILE A 406 1.12 25.79 -19.91
CA ILE A 406 -0.11 25.72 -20.69
C ILE A 406 0.25 26.17 -22.10
N PHE A 407 0.10 25.29 -23.08
CA PHE A 407 0.47 25.56 -24.48
C PHE A 407 -0.75 25.68 -25.41
N TYR A 408 -1.91 25.19 -24.99
CA TYR A 408 -3.10 25.10 -25.81
C TYR A 408 -4.36 25.35 -24.99
N THR A 409 -5.31 26.03 -25.61
CA THR A 409 -6.63 26.29 -25.06
C THR A 409 -7.74 26.04 -26.08
N TYR A 410 -8.91 25.64 -25.60
CA TYR A 410 -10.13 25.50 -26.41
C TYR A 410 -11.31 26.13 -25.68
N ASP A 411 -11.86 27.23 -26.21
CA ASP A 411 -13.03 27.92 -25.66
C ASP A 411 -14.31 27.30 -26.24
N THR A 412 -15.04 26.55 -25.39
CA THR A 412 -16.29 25.88 -25.82
C THR A 412 -17.44 26.85 -26.07
N ASN A 413 -17.39 28.06 -25.52
CA ASN A 413 -18.42 29.07 -25.72
C ASN A 413 -18.32 29.70 -27.13
N LYS A 414 -17.08 29.79 -27.64
CA LYS A 414 -16.79 30.35 -28.97
C LYS A 414 -16.53 29.28 -30.04
N ASN A 415 -16.27 28.04 -29.63
CA ASN A 415 -15.74 26.97 -30.48
C ASN A 415 -14.42 27.37 -31.15
N GLU A 416 -13.54 28.01 -30.39
CA GLU A 416 -12.26 28.52 -30.86
C GLU A 416 -11.10 27.89 -30.10
N GLU A 417 -10.09 27.43 -30.84
CA GLU A 417 -8.82 26.99 -30.26
C GLU A 417 -7.77 28.09 -30.33
N SER A 418 -6.83 28.07 -29.38
CA SER A 418 -5.73 29.04 -29.33
C SER A 418 -4.49 28.41 -28.73
N TYR A 419 -3.34 28.66 -29.37
CA TYR A 419 -2.03 28.32 -28.83
C TYR A 419 -1.53 29.46 -27.96
N VAL A 420 -1.13 29.13 -26.74
CA VAL A 420 -0.65 30.08 -25.72
C VAL A 420 0.69 29.60 -25.18
N SER A 421 1.35 30.41 -24.36
CA SER A 421 2.50 29.96 -23.56
C SER A 421 2.40 30.62 -22.20
N ILE A 422 1.93 29.84 -21.23
CA ILE A 422 1.82 30.26 -19.83
C ILE A 422 2.68 29.28 -19.02
N PRO A 423 3.98 29.60 -18.81
CA PRO A 423 4.88 28.72 -18.08
C PRO A 423 4.59 28.77 -16.58
N PHE A 424 4.83 27.65 -15.91
CA PHE A 424 4.77 27.51 -14.47
C PHE A 424 5.79 26.48 -13.97
N GLU A 425 6.25 26.70 -12.74
CA GLU A 425 7.27 25.86 -12.10
C GLU A 425 6.65 24.52 -11.70
N LYS A 426 7.27 23.41 -12.10
CA LYS A 426 6.90 22.08 -11.62
C LYS A 426 7.43 21.86 -10.23
N PHE A 427 6.65 21.19 -9.39
CA PHE A 427 7.15 20.71 -8.11
C PHE A 427 8.26 19.65 -8.26
N GLN A 428 8.15 18.74 -9.25
CA GLN A 428 9.17 17.74 -9.59
C GLN A 428 9.18 17.47 -11.11
N ASP A 429 10.03 16.56 -11.55
CA ASP A 429 10.32 16.25 -12.96
C ASP A 429 9.11 15.79 -13.78
N PHE A 430 8.16 15.08 -13.16
CA PHE A 430 6.86 14.72 -13.74
C PHE A 430 5.76 14.86 -12.68
N TYR A 431 4.49 14.75 -13.06
CA TYR A 431 3.36 14.64 -12.14
C TYR A 431 2.26 13.78 -12.77
N VAL A 432 1.37 13.24 -11.94
CA VAL A 432 0.31 12.33 -12.41
C VAL A 432 -1.05 13.03 -12.46
N TYR A 433 -1.34 13.92 -11.51
CA TYR A 433 -2.63 14.61 -11.36
C TYR A 433 -2.44 16.12 -11.31
N LEU A 434 -3.26 16.84 -12.05
CA LEU A 434 -3.38 18.29 -12.02
C LEU A 434 -4.81 18.66 -12.40
N ASP A 435 -5.55 19.33 -11.52
CA ASP A 435 -6.94 19.68 -11.77
C ASP A 435 -7.33 20.99 -11.11
N TYR A 436 -8.30 21.69 -11.70
CA TYR A 436 -8.80 22.96 -11.20
C TYR A 436 -9.97 22.75 -10.24
N ASN A 437 -10.03 23.56 -9.18
CA ASN A 437 -11.19 23.62 -8.31
C ASN A 437 -11.82 25.02 -8.32
N PRO A 438 -13.05 25.19 -8.81
CA PRO A 438 -13.72 26.49 -8.87
C PRO A 438 -14.13 27.01 -7.48
N SER A 439 -14.19 26.17 -6.45
CA SER A 439 -14.60 26.57 -5.09
C SER A 439 -13.57 27.45 -4.37
N ASP A 440 -12.31 27.42 -4.81
CA ASP A 440 -11.22 28.24 -4.28
C ASP A 440 -10.22 28.71 -5.33
N GLN A 441 -10.51 28.48 -6.62
CA GLN A 441 -9.74 28.91 -7.78
C GLN A 441 -8.27 28.47 -7.75
N ARG A 442 -8.02 27.24 -7.30
CA ARG A 442 -6.69 26.64 -7.21
C ARG A 442 -6.54 25.47 -8.17
N LEU A 443 -5.31 25.25 -8.62
CA LEU A 443 -4.91 24.01 -9.28
C LEU A 443 -4.34 23.07 -8.23
N TYR A 444 -4.93 21.88 -8.10
CA TYR A 444 -4.49 20.82 -7.22
C TYR A 444 -3.62 19.84 -7.99
N MET A 445 -2.42 19.58 -7.49
CA MET A 445 -1.48 18.63 -8.04
C MET A 445 -1.18 17.52 -7.03
N PHE A 446 -1.09 16.28 -7.53
CA PHE A 446 -0.57 15.16 -6.75
C PHE A 446 0.64 14.56 -7.45
N ASN A 447 1.71 14.39 -6.67
CA ASN A 447 2.98 13.93 -7.22
C ASN A 447 3.85 13.25 -6.16
N ASN A 448 4.28 12.01 -6.40
CA ASN A 448 5.14 11.21 -5.52
C ASN A 448 4.74 11.27 -4.04
N GLY A 449 3.43 11.20 -3.80
CA GLY A 449 2.86 11.26 -2.46
C GLY A 449 2.74 12.64 -1.84
N TYR A 450 3.04 13.74 -2.54
CA TYR A 450 2.89 15.09 -2.04
C TYR A 450 1.57 15.73 -2.49
N TYR A 451 0.98 16.48 -1.56
CA TYR A 451 -0.12 17.39 -1.81
C TYR A 451 0.46 18.74 -2.23
N VAL A 452 0.23 19.14 -3.46
CA VAL A 452 0.71 20.41 -4.01
C VAL A 452 -0.47 21.18 -4.57
N TYR A 453 -0.47 22.49 -4.42
CA TYR A 453 -1.43 23.34 -5.13
C TYR A 453 -0.75 24.58 -5.69
N TYR A 454 -1.41 25.21 -6.67
CA TYR A 454 -1.00 26.47 -7.26
C TYR A 454 -2.14 27.46 -7.21
N ASN A 455 -1.80 28.71 -6.86
CA ASN A 455 -2.70 29.83 -7.01
C ASN A 455 -2.78 30.25 -8.48
N VAL A 456 -3.97 30.53 -8.97
CA VAL A 456 -4.21 31.00 -10.34
C VAL A 456 -4.52 32.49 -10.30
N LYS A 457 -3.80 33.30 -11.10
CA LYS A 457 -4.15 34.71 -11.33
C LYS A 457 -4.82 34.85 -12.68
N PHE A 458 -5.94 35.54 -12.73
CA PHE A 458 -6.68 35.75 -13.97
C PHE A 458 -6.35 37.10 -14.62
N LYS A 459 -6.68 37.28 -15.89
CA LYS A 459 -6.64 38.59 -16.56
C LYS A 459 -7.86 39.40 -16.15
N VAL A 460 -7.66 40.67 -15.80
CA VAL A 460 -8.77 41.61 -15.57
C VAL A 460 -9.44 41.91 -16.92
N GLU A 461 -10.77 41.90 -16.96
CA GLU A 461 -11.56 42.30 -18.14
C GLU A 461 -11.42 43.79 -18.47
#